data_AF-A0A1J4J3Y8-F1
#
_entry.id   AF-A0A1J4J3Y8-F1
#
_cell.length_a   1.000
_cell.length_b   1.000
_cell.length_c   1.000
_cell.angle_alpha   90.00
_cell.angle_beta   90.00
_cell.angle_gamma   90.00
#
_symmetry.space_group_name_H-M   'P 1'
#
loop_
_entity.id
_entity.type
_entity.pdbx_description
1 polymer ?
#
loop_
_entity_poly.entity_id
_entity_poly.type
_entity_poly.pdbx_seq_one_letter_code
_entity_poly.pdbx_strand_id
1 'polypeptide(L)'
;MNSKLRTKARITPSRTSASPEKTLLPDTPTAKLERLNKKISDSVDLITDKLEVILKRLDDLEKHTSLKEKHFPISEHDKGIFAYLRAIEYNVFSPRIICTQSSADLFSIIDPESPNYYGSPDKGDCWIQFDFQQPINVTGFQLQSCRSCFVKSYRITTFNDDLSTAVLYSTDAETGLNGQMQVVTHTFKKKRLVKCIRFEQTGKSWSDKNFIGIKHLDFMTDHTKNLLADMIQQSNGNPHRIPVSITAKYFDFSTFHTLHPNSYICTFDSPLPSWFQVEISVGKASIEGYRLHRHESLTMKSWTIKGTNNQRNPIEEWVTIHSVEEKAKGELNAVYSCNPSPPVKYIRLIMDGEGWNERNYLSFYHFEVFGKLFTEAFC
;
A
#
# COMPACT_ATOMS: atom_id res chain seq x y z
N MET A 1 67.17 -70.27 7.79
CA MET A 1 67.99 -70.79 6.68
C MET A 1 68.54 -69.61 5.90
N ASN A 2 69.83 -69.71 5.55
CA ASN A 2 70.67 -68.74 4.80
C ASN A 2 69.93 -68.12 3.59
N SER A 3 70.21 -66.92 3.11
CA SER A 3 71.54 -66.38 2.81
C SER A 3 71.51 -64.86 2.58
N LYS A 4 72.55 -64.18 3.06
CA LYS A 4 72.97 -62.85 2.60
C LYS A 4 73.56 -62.95 1.19
N LEU A 5 73.26 -61.99 0.33
CA LEU A 5 74.14 -61.57 -0.76
C LEU A 5 74.01 -60.06 -0.98
N ARG A 6 75.15 -59.38 -0.87
CA ARG A 6 75.40 -57.95 -1.04
C ARG A 6 76.01 -57.73 -2.43
N THR A 7 75.59 -56.67 -3.10
CA THR A 7 76.41 -55.77 -3.96
C THR A 7 75.46 -54.66 -4.47
N LYS A 8 75.81 -53.40 -4.69
CA LYS A 8 77.06 -52.62 -4.64
C LYS A 8 76.63 -51.14 -4.56
N ALA A 9 77.38 -50.31 -3.84
CA ALA A 9 77.18 -48.86 -3.77
C ALA A 9 77.80 -48.14 -5.00
N ARG A 10 77.21 -47.02 -5.42
CA ARG A 10 77.90 -45.94 -6.13
C ARG A 10 77.38 -44.58 -5.65
N ILE A 11 78.30 -43.63 -5.58
CA ILE A 11 78.31 -42.38 -4.82
C ILE A 11 77.61 -41.23 -5.58
N THR A 12 76.99 -40.36 -4.77
CA THR A 12 76.40 -38.99 -4.85
C THR A 12 76.89 -38.01 -5.95
N PRO A 13 76.21 -36.86 -6.26
CA PRO A 13 75.74 -35.87 -5.28
C PRO A 13 74.39 -35.14 -5.51
N SER A 14 74.00 -34.50 -4.42
CA SER A 14 72.85 -33.65 -4.14
C SER A 14 72.62 -32.48 -5.09
N ARG A 15 71.35 -32.17 -5.36
CA ARG A 15 70.93 -30.80 -5.67
C ARG A 15 69.56 -30.53 -5.04
N THR A 16 69.60 -29.73 -3.98
CA THR A 16 68.46 -29.08 -3.32
C THR A 16 67.77 -28.09 -4.27
N SER A 17 66.46 -28.21 -4.41
CA SER A 17 65.58 -27.10 -4.77
C SER A 17 64.32 -27.17 -3.91
N ALA A 18 64.27 -26.35 -2.88
CA ALA A 18 63.10 -26.16 -2.04
C ALA A 18 61.99 -25.51 -2.88
N SER A 19 60.83 -26.16 -2.95
CA SER A 19 59.58 -25.56 -3.39
C SER A 19 58.93 -24.88 -2.18
N PRO A 20 58.40 -23.63 -2.30
CA PRO A 20 57.75 -22.99 -1.17
C PRO A 20 56.42 -23.69 -0.88
N GLU A 21 56.35 -24.25 0.32
CA GLU A 21 55.17 -24.82 0.94
C GLU A 21 54.09 -23.71 1.03
N LYS A 22 53.05 -23.80 0.18
CA LYS A 22 51.85 -22.96 0.30
C LYS A 22 51.10 -23.42 1.54
N THR A 23 51.35 -22.75 2.66
CA THR A 23 50.52 -22.84 3.87
C THR A 23 49.11 -22.36 3.53
N LEU A 24 48.18 -23.31 3.36
CA LEU A 24 46.75 -23.05 3.32
C LEU A 24 46.33 -22.67 4.75
N LEU A 25 46.18 -21.37 5.00
CA LEU A 25 45.58 -20.86 6.23
C LEU A 25 44.13 -21.39 6.33
N PRO A 26 43.68 -21.85 7.52
CA PRO A 26 42.31 -22.33 7.71
C PRO A 26 41.33 -21.17 7.50
N ASP A 27 40.29 -21.42 6.69
CA ASP A 27 39.21 -20.45 6.43
C ASP A 27 38.56 -20.06 7.77
N THR A 28 38.85 -18.85 8.24
CA THR A 28 38.22 -18.30 9.44
C THR A 28 36.74 -18.06 9.19
N PRO A 29 35.87 -18.16 10.21
CA PRO A 29 34.44 -17.85 10.08
C PRO A 29 34.17 -16.48 9.44
N THR A 30 35.06 -15.51 9.70
CA THR A 30 35.04 -14.16 9.12
C THR A 30 35.29 -14.18 7.60
N ALA A 31 36.29 -14.91 7.13
CA ALA A 31 36.58 -15.03 5.69
C ALA A 31 35.44 -15.74 4.93
N LYS A 32 34.76 -16.69 5.59
CA LYS A 32 33.58 -17.36 5.03
C LYS A 32 32.38 -16.41 4.93
N LEU A 33 32.19 -15.55 5.93
CA LEU A 33 31.14 -14.52 5.96
C LEU A 33 31.38 -13.45 4.87
N GLU A 34 32.62 -13.00 4.72
CA GLU A 34 33.00 -12.03 3.67
C GLU A 34 32.78 -12.59 2.26
N ARG A 35 33.15 -13.85 2.02
CA ARG A 35 32.87 -14.53 0.73
C ARG A 35 31.37 -14.67 0.48
N LEU A 36 30.56 -14.90 1.51
CA LEU A 36 29.11 -15.01 1.38
C LEU A 36 28.48 -13.65 1.07
N ASN A 37 28.87 -12.59 1.80
CA ASN A 37 28.42 -11.23 1.55
C ASN A 37 28.77 -10.77 0.14
N LYS A 38 29.98 -11.10 -0.34
CA LYS A 38 30.38 -10.82 -1.72
C LYS A 38 29.47 -11.53 -2.73
N LYS A 39 29.22 -12.83 -2.56
CA LYS A 39 28.30 -13.58 -3.44
C LYS A 39 26.88 -13.03 -3.43
N ILE A 40 26.40 -12.56 -2.28
CA ILE A 40 25.09 -11.91 -2.17
C ILE A 40 25.09 -10.59 -2.94
N SER A 41 26.11 -9.74 -2.75
CA SER A 41 26.27 -8.48 -3.50
C SER A 41 26.28 -8.74 -5.01
N ASP A 42 27.13 -9.65 -5.48
CA ASP A 42 27.25 -9.99 -6.91
C ASP A 42 25.91 -10.50 -7.48
N SER A 43 25.10 -11.20 -6.66
CA SER A 43 23.77 -11.68 -7.05
C SER A 43 22.74 -10.56 -7.09
N VAL A 44 22.82 -9.59 -6.18
CA VAL A 44 21.96 -8.40 -6.16
C VAL A 44 22.25 -7.53 -7.38
N ASP A 45 23.52 -7.32 -7.71
CA ASP A 45 23.93 -6.59 -8.91
C ASP A 45 23.38 -7.28 -10.18
N LEU A 46 23.53 -8.62 -10.28
CA LEU A 46 22.98 -9.39 -11.39
C LEU A 46 21.45 -9.31 -11.49
N ILE A 47 20.75 -9.29 -10.36
CA ILE A 47 19.29 -9.13 -10.33
C ILE A 47 18.93 -7.72 -10.80
N THR A 48 19.67 -6.71 -10.36
CA THR A 48 19.44 -5.29 -10.71
C THR A 48 19.62 -5.08 -12.21
N ASP A 49 20.72 -5.59 -12.79
CA ASP A 49 20.98 -5.55 -14.23
C ASP A 49 19.86 -6.23 -15.03
N LYS A 50 19.38 -7.39 -14.56
CA LYS A 50 18.24 -8.08 -15.19
C LYS A 50 16.95 -7.30 -15.07
N LEU A 51 16.72 -6.63 -13.94
CA LEU A 51 15.55 -5.79 -13.71
C LEU A 51 15.58 -4.60 -14.67
N GLU A 52 16.71 -3.93 -14.83
CA GLU A 52 16.88 -2.83 -15.80
C GLU A 52 16.62 -3.28 -17.23
N VAL A 53 17.11 -4.46 -17.63
CA VAL A 53 16.84 -5.03 -18.96
C VAL A 53 15.34 -5.33 -19.14
N ILE A 54 14.67 -5.86 -18.11
CA ILE A 54 13.23 -6.12 -18.16
C ILE A 54 12.44 -4.82 -18.22
N LEU A 55 12.78 -3.82 -17.41
CA LEU A 55 12.16 -2.50 -17.42
C LEU A 55 12.34 -1.82 -18.78
N LYS A 56 13.53 -1.87 -19.34
CA LYS A 56 13.79 -1.35 -20.70
C LYS A 56 12.99 -2.10 -21.76
N ARG A 57 12.85 -3.42 -21.65
CA ARG A 57 12.01 -4.20 -22.57
C ARG A 57 10.52 -3.91 -22.40
N LEU A 58 10.07 -3.61 -21.18
CA LEU A 58 8.71 -3.17 -20.91
C LEU A 58 8.47 -1.78 -21.49
N ASP A 59 9.40 -0.83 -21.33
CA ASP A 59 9.35 0.48 -21.98
C ASP A 59 9.35 0.36 -23.52
N ASP A 60 10.20 -0.50 -24.08
CA ASP A 60 10.27 -0.74 -25.52
C ASP A 60 9.00 -1.45 -26.03
N LEU A 61 8.42 -2.36 -25.25
CA LEU A 61 7.12 -2.97 -25.53
C LEU A 61 6.00 -1.92 -25.45
N GLU A 62 5.98 -1.06 -24.45
CA GLU A 62 4.99 0.02 -24.31
C GLU A 62 5.09 1.02 -25.48
N LYS A 63 6.30 1.36 -25.92
CA LYS A 63 6.56 2.23 -27.09
C LYS A 63 6.18 1.57 -28.42
N HIS A 64 6.40 0.25 -28.57
CA HIS A 64 6.12 -0.46 -29.83
C HIS A 64 4.70 -1.04 -29.93
N THR A 65 4.00 -1.28 -28.82
CA THR A 65 2.68 -1.92 -28.86
C THR A 65 1.53 -0.97 -29.13
N SER A 66 1.70 0.35 -29.09
CA SER A 66 0.58 1.28 -29.28
C SER A 66 -0.64 0.85 -28.45
N LEU A 67 -0.49 0.62 -27.13
CA LEU A 67 -1.54 0.02 -26.28
C LEU A 67 -2.86 0.83 -26.35
N LYS A 68 -3.77 0.40 -27.23
CA LYS A 68 -5.01 1.11 -27.61
C LYS A 68 -6.29 0.43 -27.13
N GLU A 69 -6.24 -0.84 -26.77
CA GLU A 69 -7.37 -1.56 -26.15
C GLU A 69 -6.84 -2.87 -25.57
N LYS A 70 -7.23 -3.22 -24.35
CA LYS A 70 -6.99 -4.55 -23.75
C LYS A 70 -8.27 -5.09 -23.15
N HIS A 71 -8.66 -6.29 -23.56
CA HIS A 71 -9.84 -6.97 -23.02
C HIS A 71 -9.48 -7.92 -21.88
N PHE A 72 -10.30 -7.90 -20.85
CA PHE A 72 -10.22 -8.71 -19.65
C PHE A 72 -11.55 -9.46 -19.52
N PRO A 73 -11.60 -10.75 -19.92
CA PRO A 73 -12.81 -11.55 -19.79
C PRO A 73 -13.27 -11.66 -18.34
N ILE A 74 -14.59 -11.76 -18.15
CA ILE A 74 -15.18 -12.03 -16.84
C ILE A 74 -14.66 -13.37 -16.32
N SER A 75 -14.13 -13.38 -15.09
CA SER A 75 -13.53 -14.58 -14.50
C SER A 75 -13.71 -14.64 -12.99
N GLU A 76 -13.87 -15.85 -12.46
CA GLU A 76 -13.90 -16.11 -11.02
C GLU A 76 -12.52 -16.06 -10.37
N HIS A 77 -11.45 -16.30 -11.14
CA HIS A 77 -10.10 -16.49 -10.59
C HIS A 77 -9.04 -15.60 -11.24
N ASP A 78 -9.30 -15.05 -12.43
CA ASP A 78 -8.31 -14.23 -13.11
C ASP A 78 -8.30 -12.78 -12.59
N LYS A 79 -7.22 -12.09 -12.95
CA LYS A 79 -7.02 -10.66 -12.71
C LYS A 79 -7.84 -9.84 -13.70
N GLY A 80 -8.54 -8.82 -13.19
CA GLY A 80 -9.26 -7.86 -14.02
C GLY A 80 -8.45 -6.59 -14.29
N ILE A 81 -9.17 -5.51 -14.57
CA ILE A 81 -8.58 -4.23 -14.96
C ILE A 81 -7.81 -3.58 -13.80
N PHE A 82 -8.35 -3.59 -12.59
CA PHE A 82 -7.69 -2.95 -11.43
C PHE A 82 -6.40 -3.67 -11.06
N ALA A 83 -6.43 -5.00 -11.00
CA ALA A 83 -5.23 -5.80 -10.76
C ALA A 83 -4.16 -5.61 -11.85
N TYR A 84 -4.58 -5.46 -13.11
CA TYR A 84 -3.65 -5.13 -14.19
C TYR A 84 -3.01 -3.76 -14.00
N LEU A 85 -3.82 -2.71 -13.78
CA LEU A 85 -3.33 -1.34 -13.61
C LEU A 85 -2.37 -1.22 -12.42
N ARG A 86 -2.64 -1.94 -11.32
CA ARG A 86 -1.74 -2.02 -10.17
C ARG A 86 -0.44 -2.77 -10.48
N ALA A 87 -0.50 -3.83 -11.28
CA ALA A 87 0.70 -4.61 -11.63
C ALA A 87 1.69 -3.86 -12.54
N ILE A 88 1.20 -2.90 -13.34
CA ILE A 88 2.04 -2.07 -14.22
C ILE A 88 2.37 -0.69 -13.63
N GLU A 89 2.12 -0.49 -12.34
CA GLU A 89 2.45 0.74 -11.62
C GLU A 89 3.93 0.71 -11.20
N TYR A 90 4.78 1.45 -11.92
CA TYR A 90 6.22 1.56 -11.63
C TYR A 90 6.54 2.60 -10.54
N ASN A 91 5.63 3.56 -10.33
CA ASN A 91 5.80 4.66 -9.38
C ASN A 91 4.54 4.83 -8.54
N VAL A 92 4.63 4.52 -7.25
CA VAL A 92 3.53 4.65 -6.27
C VAL A 92 3.06 6.10 -6.08
N PHE A 93 3.88 7.08 -6.46
CA PHE A 93 3.55 8.52 -6.41
C PHE A 93 2.91 9.03 -7.71
N SER A 94 2.74 8.16 -8.70
CA SER A 94 1.99 8.44 -9.92
C SER A 94 1.05 7.27 -10.21
N PRO A 95 0.08 7.03 -9.30
CA PRO A 95 -0.68 5.80 -9.30
C PRO A 95 -1.56 5.70 -10.54
N ARG A 96 -1.70 4.48 -11.07
CA ARG A 96 -2.56 4.20 -12.24
C ARG A 96 -4.04 4.10 -11.87
N ILE A 97 -4.31 3.88 -10.59
CA ILE A 97 -5.64 3.99 -10.01
C ILE A 97 -5.60 4.82 -8.71
N ILE A 98 -6.57 5.73 -8.56
CA ILE A 98 -6.74 6.53 -7.35
C ILE A 98 -8.06 6.10 -6.69
N CYS A 99 -8.00 5.76 -5.42
CA CYS A 99 -9.16 5.28 -4.67
C CYS A 99 -9.59 6.32 -3.63
N THR A 100 -10.89 6.51 -3.50
CA THR A 100 -11.52 7.37 -2.50
C THR A 100 -12.81 6.74 -1.97
N GLN A 101 -13.28 7.16 -0.80
CA GLN A 101 -14.55 6.71 -0.24
C GLN A 101 -15.33 7.80 0.50
N SER A 102 -16.63 7.58 0.72
CA SER A 102 -17.55 8.58 1.29
C SER A 102 -17.25 8.98 2.74
N SER A 103 -16.68 8.05 3.51
CA SER A 103 -16.33 8.22 4.92
C SER A 103 -15.22 7.24 5.29
N ALA A 104 -14.52 7.47 6.43
CA ALA A 104 -13.36 6.69 6.85
C ALA A 104 -12.20 6.65 5.83
N ASP A 105 -12.16 7.59 4.88
CA ASP A 105 -11.09 7.67 3.88
C ASP A 105 -9.76 7.99 4.57
N LEU A 106 -8.73 7.19 4.28
CA LEU A 106 -7.42 7.32 4.91
C LEU A 106 -6.78 8.69 4.67
N PHE A 107 -6.99 9.30 3.50
CA PHE A 107 -6.45 10.61 3.17
C PHE A 107 -7.18 11.76 3.87
N SER A 108 -8.33 11.49 4.51
CA SER A 108 -9.04 12.52 5.29
C SER A 108 -8.27 12.99 6.51
N ILE A 109 -7.35 12.20 7.06
CA ILE A 109 -6.58 12.60 8.25
C ILE A 109 -5.45 13.58 7.93
N ILE A 110 -5.06 13.72 6.67
CA ILE A 110 -3.98 14.64 6.29
C ILE A 110 -4.54 15.98 5.76
N ASP A 111 -5.82 16.00 5.40
CA ASP A 111 -6.51 17.18 4.91
C ASP A 111 -7.12 17.94 6.10
N PRO A 112 -6.60 19.13 6.45
CA PRO A 112 -7.12 19.92 7.57
C PRO A 112 -8.57 20.38 7.36
N GLU A 113 -9.02 20.49 6.10
CA GLU A 113 -10.37 20.94 5.75
C GLU A 113 -11.37 19.78 5.63
N SER A 114 -10.89 18.53 5.66
CA SER A 114 -11.78 17.37 5.57
C SER A 114 -12.74 17.36 6.76
N PRO A 115 -14.05 17.13 6.58
CA PRO A 115 -14.99 16.95 7.69
C PRO A 115 -14.88 15.55 8.32
N ASN A 116 -14.21 14.62 7.63
CA ASN A 116 -14.17 13.20 7.94
C ASN A 116 -13.03 12.86 8.92
N TYR A 117 -12.93 11.59 9.32
CA TYR A 117 -11.88 11.09 10.22
C TYR A 117 -11.61 9.62 9.93
N TYR A 118 -10.47 9.11 10.38
CA TYR A 118 -10.17 7.67 10.36
C TYR A 118 -10.56 7.03 11.68
N GLY A 119 -11.19 5.85 11.62
CA GLY A 119 -11.47 5.01 12.78
C GLY A 119 -10.95 3.60 12.53
N SER A 120 -10.26 2.97 13.48
CA SER A 120 -9.84 1.57 13.36
C SER A 120 -10.97 0.62 13.78
N PRO A 121 -10.90 -0.69 13.45
CA PRO A 121 -11.69 -1.71 14.15
C PRO A 121 -11.15 -1.97 15.58
N ASP A 122 -11.91 -2.70 16.39
CA ASP A 122 -11.58 -3.10 17.77
C ASP A 122 -10.53 -4.24 17.83
N LYS A 123 -9.36 -4.03 17.21
CA LYS A 123 -8.32 -5.08 17.08
C LYS A 123 -7.03 -4.79 17.84
N GLY A 124 -6.69 -3.51 18.04
CA GLY A 124 -5.64 -3.08 18.99
C GLY A 124 -4.24 -3.04 18.40
N ASP A 125 -4.13 -3.18 17.08
CA ASP A 125 -2.90 -3.33 16.35
C ASP A 125 -2.85 -2.42 15.10
N CYS A 126 -3.63 -1.33 15.13
CA CYS A 126 -3.76 -0.39 14.04
C CYS A 126 -2.44 0.34 13.76
N TRP A 127 -2.10 0.50 12.48
CA TRP A 127 -1.01 1.37 12.05
C TRP A 127 -1.38 2.11 10.77
N ILE A 128 -0.75 3.27 10.58
CA ILE A 128 -0.84 4.11 9.37
C ILE A 128 0.58 4.53 9.00
N GLN A 129 0.97 4.31 7.75
CA GLN A 129 2.30 4.58 7.23
C GLN A 129 2.25 5.65 6.14
N PHE A 130 3.27 6.50 6.14
CA PHE A 130 3.50 7.59 5.21
C PHE A 130 4.86 7.38 4.57
N ASP A 131 4.87 7.05 3.29
CA ASP A 131 6.07 6.96 2.46
C ASP A 131 6.18 8.21 1.61
N PHE A 132 7.26 8.97 1.77
CA PHE A 132 7.49 10.24 1.08
C PHE A 132 8.28 10.00 -0.21
N GLN A 133 7.91 10.67 -1.30
CA GLN A 133 8.64 10.59 -2.57
C GLN A 133 10.09 11.05 -2.42
N GLN A 134 10.29 12.10 -1.64
CA GLN A 134 11.61 12.61 -1.28
C GLN A 134 11.76 12.53 0.24
N PRO A 135 12.94 12.11 0.77
CA PRO A 135 13.18 12.11 2.21
C PRO A 135 12.99 13.51 2.82
N ILE A 136 12.40 13.55 4.01
CA ILE A 136 12.11 14.79 4.74
C ILE A 136 12.93 14.87 6.03
N ASN A 137 13.35 16.09 6.41
CA ASN A 137 13.96 16.34 7.72
C ASN A 137 12.85 16.60 8.74
N VAL A 138 12.37 15.54 9.40
CA VAL A 138 11.26 15.65 10.33
C VAL A 138 11.73 16.15 11.70
N THR A 139 11.01 17.14 12.24
CA THR A 139 11.29 17.81 13.52
C THR A 139 10.22 17.57 14.56
N GLY A 140 9.07 17.03 14.17
CA GLY A 140 7.99 16.63 15.07
C GLY A 140 6.70 16.36 14.31
N PHE A 141 5.58 16.32 15.03
CA PHE A 141 4.25 16.06 14.47
C PHE A 141 3.15 16.73 15.29
N GLN A 142 2.00 16.91 14.65
CA GLN A 142 0.74 17.29 15.27
C GLN A 142 -0.27 16.15 15.10
N LEU A 143 -0.99 15.81 16.17
CA LEU A 143 -2.03 14.78 16.15
C LEU A 143 -3.31 15.34 16.79
N GLN A 144 -4.44 15.12 16.13
CA GLN A 144 -5.76 15.52 16.58
C GLN A 144 -6.65 14.31 16.81
N SER A 145 -7.27 14.25 18.00
CA SER A 145 -8.30 13.29 18.36
C SER A 145 -9.60 13.54 17.59
N CYS A 146 -10.40 12.51 17.32
CA CYS A 146 -11.70 12.68 16.67
C CYS A 146 -12.84 12.89 17.67
N ARG A 147 -14.08 12.62 17.25
CA ARG A 147 -15.29 12.79 18.08
C ARG A 147 -15.48 11.67 19.13
N SER A 148 -14.80 10.55 18.99
CA SER A 148 -14.85 9.42 19.94
C SER A 148 -13.58 8.55 19.86
N CYS A 149 -13.48 7.50 20.68
CA CYS A 149 -12.40 6.51 20.62
C CYS A 149 -10.99 7.14 20.63
N PHE A 150 -10.75 8.08 21.55
CA PHE A 150 -9.54 8.91 21.51
C PHE A 150 -8.26 8.10 21.70
N VAL A 151 -7.28 8.32 20.84
CA VAL A 151 -5.94 7.71 20.93
C VAL A 151 -5.36 8.00 22.32
N LYS A 152 -4.87 6.96 23.00
CA LYS A 152 -4.22 7.04 24.31
C LYS A 152 -2.78 6.58 24.27
N SER A 153 -2.53 5.40 23.71
CA SER A 153 -1.19 4.79 23.66
C SER A 153 -0.77 4.57 22.21
N TYR A 154 0.35 5.17 21.80
CA TYR A 154 0.87 5.05 20.44
C TYR A 154 2.37 5.35 20.37
N ARG A 155 2.96 5.03 19.22
CA ARG A 155 4.31 5.45 18.87
C ARG A 155 4.40 5.91 17.42
N ILE A 156 5.41 6.74 17.16
CA ILE A 156 5.83 7.16 15.83
C ILE A 156 7.17 6.51 15.53
N THR A 157 7.22 5.67 14.50
CA THR A 157 8.42 4.94 14.07
C THR A 157 8.83 5.33 12.66
N THR A 158 10.10 5.13 12.33
CA THR A 158 10.64 5.35 10.98
C THR A 158 11.24 4.07 10.44
N PHE A 159 11.21 3.94 9.12
CA PHE A 159 11.89 2.88 8.39
C PHE A 159 12.86 3.54 7.41
N ASN A 160 14.14 3.19 7.53
CA ASN A 160 15.18 3.66 6.63
C ASN A 160 15.35 2.67 5.47
N ASP A 161 16.03 3.10 4.40
CA ASP A 161 16.30 2.25 3.23
C ASP A 161 17.16 1.02 3.59
N ASP A 162 17.97 1.10 4.65
CA ASP A 162 18.74 -0.02 5.21
C ASP A 162 17.90 -0.96 6.11
N LEU A 163 16.57 -0.79 6.11
CA LEU A 163 15.59 -1.48 6.94
C LEU A 163 15.74 -1.23 8.44
N SER A 164 16.63 -0.33 8.87
CA SER A 164 16.72 0.05 10.27
C SER A 164 15.47 0.81 10.70
N THR A 165 15.00 0.47 11.90
CA THR A 165 13.84 1.10 12.51
C THR A 165 14.25 2.02 13.65
N ALA A 166 13.63 3.18 13.77
CA ALA A 166 13.81 4.04 14.94
C ALA A 166 12.48 4.55 15.49
N VAL A 167 12.36 4.58 16.82
CA VAL A 167 11.23 5.23 17.50
C VAL A 167 11.55 6.71 17.66
N LEU A 168 10.73 7.58 17.05
CA LEU A 168 10.85 9.04 17.19
C LEU A 168 10.10 9.54 18.42
N TYR A 169 8.98 8.91 18.73
CA TYR A 169 8.10 9.25 19.85
C TYR A 169 7.32 8.02 20.30
N SER A 170 7.05 7.91 21.59
CA SER A 170 6.20 6.86 22.16
C SER A 170 5.56 7.36 23.45
N THR A 171 4.31 6.99 23.68
CA THR A 171 3.57 7.29 24.91
C THR A 171 2.57 6.19 25.20
N ASP A 172 2.38 5.88 26.48
CA ASP A 172 1.37 4.93 26.93
C ASP A 172 0.09 5.64 27.41
N ALA A 173 0.13 6.97 27.56
CA ALA A 173 -1.00 7.76 28.04
C ALA A 173 -0.90 9.24 27.59
N GLU A 174 -1.26 9.53 26.34
CA GLU A 174 -1.37 10.89 25.84
C GLU A 174 -2.63 11.58 26.39
N THR A 175 -2.48 12.26 27.51
CA THR A 175 -3.59 12.98 28.18
C THR A 175 -4.09 14.16 27.35
N GLY A 176 -3.24 14.75 26.50
CA GLY A 176 -3.64 15.85 25.63
C GLY A 176 -4.64 15.46 24.55
N LEU A 177 -4.85 14.15 24.32
CA LEU A 177 -5.85 13.62 23.40
C LEU A 177 -7.12 13.09 24.12
N ASN A 178 -7.22 13.19 25.45
CA ASN A 178 -8.38 12.68 26.20
C ASN A 178 -9.59 13.62 26.13
N GLY A 179 -10.09 13.88 24.94
CA GLY A 179 -11.25 14.73 24.71
C GLY A 179 -11.56 14.82 23.22
N GLN A 180 -12.72 15.39 22.89
CA GLN A 180 -13.09 15.58 21.49
C GLN A 180 -12.23 16.67 20.84
N MET A 181 -11.75 16.41 19.62
CA MET A 181 -11.08 17.38 18.74
C MET A 181 -9.84 18.05 19.34
N GLN A 182 -9.27 17.47 20.40
CA GLN A 182 -8.05 17.95 21.05
C GLN A 182 -6.84 17.70 20.18
N VAL A 183 -5.89 18.64 20.22
CA VAL A 183 -4.66 18.64 19.42
C VAL A 183 -3.46 18.57 20.35
N VAL A 184 -2.54 17.67 20.06
CA VAL A 184 -1.20 17.64 20.66
C VAL A 184 -0.15 17.94 19.62
N THR A 185 0.93 18.59 20.02
CA THR A 185 2.08 18.89 19.17
C THR A 185 3.34 18.45 19.90
N HIS A 186 4.13 17.61 19.25
CA HIS A 186 5.36 17.07 19.83
C HIS A 186 6.54 17.35 18.92
N THR A 187 7.63 17.84 19.50
CA THR A 187 8.91 17.98 18.81
C THR A 187 9.80 16.78 19.12
N PHE A 188 10.53 16.33 18.10
CA PHE A 188 11.50 15.25 18.25
C PHE A 188 12.80 15.77 18.83
N LYS A 189 13.40 15.00 19.74
CA LYS A 189 14.69 15.35 20.39
C LYS A 189 15.83 15.52 19.38
N LYS A 190 15.79 14.78 18.28
CA LYS A 190 16.77 14.81 17.19
C LYS A 190 16.02 14.87 15.88
N LYS A 191 16.43 15.81 15.02
CA LYS A 191 16.01 15.83 13.62
C LYS A 191 16.49 14.57 12.93
N ARG A 192 15.68 14.02 12.04
CA ARG A 192 16.07 12.85 11.24
C ARG A 192 15.60 13.03 9.81
N LEU A 193 16.48 12.70 8.88
CA LEU A 193 16.11 12.52 7.48
C LEU A 193 15.40 11.17 7.34
N VAL A 194 14.15 11.18 6.88
CA VAL A 194 13.31 9.98 6.85
C VAL A 194 12.55 9.92 5.54
N LYS A 195 12.42 8.71 4.99
CA LYS A 195 11.58 8.45 3.81
C LYS A 195 10.25 7.81 4.18
N CYS A 196 10.19 7.14 5.32
CA CYS A 196 9.01 6.45 5.81
C CYS A 196 8.77 6.77 7.30
N ILE A 197 7.54 7.16 7.64
CA ILE A 197 7.07 7.37 9.01
C ILE A 197 5.82 6.53 9.22
N ARG A 198 5.68 5.89 10.40
CA ARG A 198 4.51 5.12 10.77
C ARG A 198 3.97 5.53 12.13
N PHE A 199 2.67 5.78 12.19
CA PHE A 199 1.89 5.80 13.42
C PHE A 199 1.50 4.36 13.79
N GLU A 200 1.72 3.95 15.03
CA GLU A 200 1.37 2.61 15.52
C GLU A 200 0.64 2.70 16.86
N GLN A 201 -0.54 2.08 16.93
CA GLN A 201 -1.26 1.86 18.18
C GLN A 201 -0.47 0.88 19.05
N THR A 202 -0.22 1.23 20.31
CA THR A 202 0.51 0.38 21.27
C THR A 202 -0.36 -0.12 22.41
N GLY A 203 -1.60 0.36 22.50
CA GLY A 203 -2.53 -0.01 23.54
C GLY A 203 -3.96 0.46 23.25
N LYS A 204 -4.83 0.31 24.26
CA LYS A 204 -6.23 0.73 24.18
C LYS A 204 -6.37 2.26 24.07
N SER A 205 -7.53 2.72 23.61
CA SER A 205 -7.94 4.13 23.66
C SER A 205 -8.39 4.55 25.06
N TRP A 206 -8.70 5.85 25.21
CA TRP A 206 -9.24 6.41 26.45
C TRP A 206 -10.61 5.85 26.86
N SER A 207 -11.34 5.19 25.95
CA SER A 207 -12.60 4.47 26.26
C SER A 207 -12.39 3.02 26.69
N ASP A 208 -11.14 2.60 26.96
CA ASP A 208 -10.75 1.22 27.30
C ASP A 208 -11.14 0.18 26.24
N LYS A 209 -11.23 0.62 24.98
CA LYS A 209 -11.42 -0.22 23.79
C LYS A 209 -10.18 -0.22 22.91
N ASN A 210 -10.11 -1.14 21.97
CA ASN A 210 -9.05 -1.17 20.97
C ASN A 210 -9.34 -0.29 19.75
N PHE A 211 -10.55 0.26 19.62
CA PHE A 211 -10.87 1.32 18.67
C PHE A 211 -9.99 2.55 18.90
N ILE A 212 -9.41 3.09 17.83
CA ILE A 212 -8.84 4.43 17.81
C ILE A 212 -9.49 5.30 16.73
N GLY A 213 -9.63 6.58 17.02
CA GLY A 213 -10.10 7.59 16.10
C GLY A 213 -9.10 8.73 15.94
N ILE A 214 -8.74 9.03 14.69
CA ILE A 214 -7.77 10.09 14.34
C ILE A 214 -8.48 11.08 13.42
N LYS A 215 -8.53 12.34 13.85
CA LYS A 215 -9.09 13.43 13.04
C LYS A 215 -8.06 13.98 12.06
N HIS A 216 -6.87 14.28 12.57
CA HIS A 216 -5.82 14.90 11.78
C HIS A 216 -4.44 14.44 12.26
N LEU A 217 -3.51 14.25 11.33
CA LEU A 217 -2.10 13.97 11.58
C LEU A 217 -1.25 14.71 10.54
N ASP A 218 -0.33 15.55 11.00
CA ASP A 218 0.62 16.27 10.16
C ASP A 218 2.03 16.23 10.77
N PHE A 219 3.04 16.47 9.95
CA PHE A 219 4.45 16.45 10.31
C PHE A 219 5.07 17.85 10.22
N MET A 220 5.99 18.12 11.13
CA MET A 220 6.77 19.35 11.16
C MET A 220 8.16 19.09 10.56
N THR A 221 8.69 20.10 9.86
CA THR A 221 10.07 20.13 9.34
C THR A 221 10.79 21.39 9.81
N ASP A 222 11.98 21.65 9.28
CA ASP A 222 12.68 22.93 9.50
C ASP A 222 12.02 24.11 8.77
N HIS A 223 11.18 23.84 7.79
CA HIS A 223 10.60 24.86 6.91
C HIS A 223 9.12 25.12 7.16
N THR A 224 8.41 24.15 7.74
CA THR A 224 6.96 24.24 7.96
C THR A 224 6.51 23.44 9.18
N LYS A 225 5.39 23.87 9.77
CA LYS A 225 4.68 23.14 10.83
C LYS A 225 3.58 22.21 10.31
N ASN A 226 3.19 22.35 9.04
CA ASN A 226 2.06 21.62 8.44
C ASN A 226 2.48 21.06 7.06
N LEU A 227 3.42 20.12 7.06
CA LEU A 227 4.02 19.60 5.84
C LEU A 227 2.99 19.05 4.85
N LEU A 228 2.04 18.25 5.33
CA LEU A 228 1.05 17.60 4.49
C LEU A 228 0.02 18.61 3.98
N ALA A 229 -0.42 19.55 4.82
CA ALA A 229 -1.28 20.65 4.37
C ALA A 229 -0.63 21.48 3.24
N ASP A 230 0.66 21.81 3.37
CA ASP A 230 1.40 22.54 2.33
C ASP A 230 1.48 21.73 1.02
N MET A 231 1.72 20.42 1.10
CA MET A 231 1.74 19.52 -0.06
C MET A 231 0.36 19.42 -0.75
N ILE A 232 -0.73 19.42 0.03
CA ILE A 232 -2.11 19.43 -0.49
C ILE A 232 -2.36 20.72 -1.27
N GLN A 233 -1.95 21.87 -0.72
CA GLN A 233 -2.08 23.16 -1.41
C GLN A 233 -1.32 23.16 -2.74
N GLN A 234 -0.10 22.63 -2.76
CA GLN A 234 0.71 22.48 -3.98
C GLN A 234 0.09 21.50 -4.99
N SER A 235 -0.77 20.60 -4.53
CA SER A 235 -1.48 19.59 -5.35
C SER A 235 -2.91 20.02 -5.69
N ASN A 236 -3.16 21.33 -5.79
CA ASN A 236 -4.46 21.92 -6.10
C ASN A 236 -5.58 21.49 -5.12
N GLY A 237 -5.25 21.32 -3.84
CA GLY A 237 -6.21 20.95 -2.80
C GLY A 237 -6.62 19.47 -2.82
N ASN A 238 -5.94 18.59 -3.56
CA ASN A 238 -6.29 17.17 -3.61
C ASN A 238 -5.34 16.32 -2.76
N PRO A 239 -5.79 15.77 -1.62
CA PRO A 239 -4.95 14.96 -0.74
C PRO A 239 -4.52 13.64 -1.36
N HIS A 240 -5.27 13.08 -2.32
CA HIS A 240 -4.90 11.82 -2.98
C HIS A 240 -3.85 11.98 -4.08
N ARG A 241 -3.36 13.20 -4.32
CA ARG A 241 -2.38 13.52 -5.37
C ARG A 241 -1.08 14.13 -4.85
N ILE A 242 -0.91 14.19 -3.54
CA ILE A 242 0.34 14.65 -2.94
C ILE A 242 1.47 13.62 -3.15
N PRO A 243 2.75 14.03 -3.09
CA PRO A 243 3.90 13.12 -3.25
C PRO A 243 4.17 12.25 -2.00
N VAL A 244 3.10 11.68 -1.43
CA VAL A 244 3.12 10.80 -0.25
C VAL A 244 2.19 9.62 -0.51
N SER A 245 2.72 8.41 -0.35
CA SER A 245 1.91 7.19 -0.34
C SER A 245 1.48 6.90 1.08
N ILE A 246 0.18 6.68 1.29
CA ILE A 246 -0.38 6.41 2.61
C ILE A 246 -0.99 5.02 2.58
N THR A 247 -0.52 4.16 3.48
CA THR A 247 -1.05 2.82 3.69
C THR A 247 -1.45 2.61 5.13
N ALA A 248 -2.35 1.67 5.37
CA ALA A 248 -2.81 1.35 6.72
C ALA A 248 -3.01 -0.16 6.90
N LYS A 249 -3.13 -0.58 8.16
CA LYS A 249 -3.51 -1.96 8.46
C LYS A 249 -4.94 -2.29 8.04
N TYR A 250 -5.84 -1.33 8.23
CA TYR A 250 -7.28 -1.48 8.03
C TYR A 250 -7.77 -0.41 7.08
N PHE A 251 -8.79 -0.74 6.28
CA PHE A 251 -9.42 0.15 5.30
C PHE A 251 -8.47 0.67 4.23
N ASP A 252 -7.40 -0.07 3.99
CA ASP A 252 -6.36 0.25 3.05
C ASP A 252 -6.74 -0.08 1.60
N PHE A 253 -6.30 0.78 0.66
CA PHE A 253 -6.64 0.69 -0.76
C PHE A 253 -5.65 -0.14 -1.60
N SER A 254 -4.64 -0.76 -0.99
CA SER A 254 -3.58 -1.46 -1.73
C SER A 254 -4.00 -2.85 -2.18
N THR A 255 -4.95 -3.52 -1.52
CA THR A 255 -5.25 -4.94 -1.78
C THR A 255 -6.68 -5.28 -2.22
N PHE A 256 -7.58 -4.31 -2.32
CA PHE A 256 -8.99 -4.55 -2.66
C PHE A 256 -9.22 -5.27 -4.00
N HIS A 257 -8.26 -5.24 -4.93
CA HIS A 257 -8.34 -5.90 -6.23
C HIS A 257 -7.72 -7.31 -6.23
N THR A 258 -7.16 -7.77 -5.10
CA THR A 258 -6.52 -9.09 -4.98
C THR A 258 -7.52 -10.13 -4.48
N LEU A 259 -7.36 -11.40 -4.87
CA LEU A 259 -8.24 -12.49 -4.42
C LEU A 259 -8.13 -12.79 -2.91
N HIS A 260 -6.99 -12.48 -2.32
CA HIS A 260 -6.69 -12.69 -0.90
C HIS A 260 -6.22 -11.38 -0.29
N PRO A 261 -7.15 -10.43 -0.07
CA PRO A 261 -6.78 -9.11 0.43
C PRO A 261 -6.36 -9.18 1.90
N ASN A 262 -5.40 -8.34 2.28
CA ASN A 262 -4.88 -8.30 3.66
C ASN A 262 -5.77 -7.43 4.59
N SER A 263 -6.72 -6.71 4.01
CA SER A 263 -7.68 -5.83 4.67
C SER A 263 -9.01 -5.88 3.92
N TYR A 264 -10.02 -5.19 4.42
CA TYR A 264 -11.26 -4.90 3.73
C TYR A 264 -11.47 -3.40 3.63
N ILE A 265 -12.33 -2.98 2.72
CA ILE A 265 -12.85 -1.61 2.63
C ILE A 265 -14.06 -1.49 3.54
N CYS A 266 -14.17 -0.36 4.24
CA CYS A 266 -15.31 -0.05 5.08
C CYS A 266 -15.51 1.46 5.15
N THR A 267 -16.76 1.91 4.93
CA THR A 267 -17.18 3.28 5.22
C THR A 267 -17.72 3.37 6.65
N PHE A 268 -18.19 4.55 7.07
CA PHE A 268 -19.11 4.71 8.19
C PHE A 268 -20.57 4.59 7.73
N ASP A 269 -21.50 4.64 8.69
CA ASP A 269 -22.96 4.63 8.49
C ASP A 269 -23.49 6.00 7.99
N SER A 270 -22.59 6.98 7.86
CA SER A 270 -22.88 8.36 7.43
C SER A 270 -21.60 9.01 6.88
N PRO A 271 -21.66 9.84 5.82
CA PRO A 271 -22.86 10.31 5.12
C PRO A 271 -23.47 9.26 4.18
N LEU A 272 -24.75 9.42 3.86
CA LEU A 272 -25.49 8.59 2.91
C LEU A 272 -25.58 9.26 1.52
N PRO A 273 -25.55 8.48 0.43
CA PRO A 273 -25.24 7.05 0.40
C PRO A 273 -23.76 6.78 0.65
N SER A 274 -23.44 5.60 1.22
CA SER A 274 -22.06 5.13 1.34
C SER A 274 -21.54 4.69 -0.02
N TRP A 275 -20.30 5.08 -0.36
CA TRP A 275 -19.70 4.75 -1.65
C TRP A 275 -18.18 4.54 -1.58
N PHE A 276 -17.66 3.71 -2.47
CA PHE A 276 -16.25 3.53 -2.78
C PHE A 276 -16.02 3.85 -4.26
N GLN A 277 -14.95 4.58 -4.59
CA GLN A 277 -14.67 5.03 -5.94
C GLN A 277 -13.24 4.69 -6.36
N VAL A 278 -13.10 4.30 -7.62
CA VAL A 278 -11.83 4.16 -8.32
C VAL A 278 -11.80 5.11 -9.52
N GLU A 279 -10.78 5.97 -9.59
CA GLU A 279 -10.40 6.69 -10.80
C GLU A 279 -9.31 5.91 -11.54
N ILE A 280 -9.50 5.66 -12.84
CA ILE A 280 -8.45 5.20 -13.75
C ILE A 280 -7.69 6.43 -14.24
N SER A 281 -6.42 6.60 -13.83
CA SER A 281 -5.68 7.84 -14.11
C SER A 281 -5.04 7.89 -15.50
N VAL A 282 -4.89 6.74 -16.16
CA VAL A 282 -4.15 6.56 -17.43
C VAL A 282 -5.05 6.17 -18.61
N GLY A 283 -6.37 6.33 -18.47
CA GLY A 283 -7.31 5.90 -19.51
C GLY A 283 -8.75 5.78 -19.03
N LYS A 284 -9.50 4.90 -19.70
CA LYS A 284 -10.93 4.62 -19.45
C LYS A 284 -11.22 3.12 -19.56
N ALA A 285 -12.28 2.66 -18.92
CA ALA A 285 -12.74 1.27 -19.03
C ALA A 285 -14.20 1.18 -19.48
N SER A 286 -14.49 0.26 -20.39
CA SER A 286 -15.84 -0.25 -20.64
C SER A 286 -16.01 -1.52 -19.80
N ILE A 287 -17.03 -1.53 -18.93
CA ILE A 287 -17.24 -2.59 -17.94
C ILE A 287 -18.29 -3.56 -18.47
N GLU A 288 -17.93 -4.84 -18.52
CA GLU A 288 -18.79 -5.95 -18.96
C GLU A 288 -19.19 -6.87 -17.78
N GLY A 289 -18.48 -6.76 -16.67
CA GLY A 289 -18.80 -7.47 -15.44
C GLY A 289 -17.87 -7.09 -14.30
N TYR A 290 -18.12 -7.64 -13.12
CA TYR A 290 -17.30 -7.40 -11.93
C TYR A 290 -17.36 -8.59 -10.98
N ARG A 291 -16.33 -8.71 -10.14
CA ARG A 291 -16.28 -9.65 -9.01
C ARG A 291 -16.32 -8.85 -7.72
N LEU A 292 -17.14 -9.31 -6.78
CA LEU A 292 -17.34 -8.66 -5.49
C LEU A 292 -17.31 -9.72 -4.38
N HIS A 293 -16.39 -9.56 -3.42
CA HIS A 293 -16.37 -10.32 -2.18
C HIS A 293 -16.81 -9.40 -1.04
N ARG A 294 -18.04 -9.55 -0.56
CA ARG A 294 -18.66 -8.74 0.48
C ARG A 294 -18.19 -9.14 1.87
N HIS A 295 -18.29 -8.21 2.83
CA HIS A 295 -17.99 -8.50 4.23
C HIS A 295 -19.11 -9.36 4.87
N GLU A 296 -18.74 -10.34 5.69
CA GLU A 296 -19.68 -11.35 6.23
C GLU A 296 -20.72 -10.77 7.21
N SER A 297 -20.25 -9.91 8.12
CA SER A 297 -21.07 -9.27 9.16
C SER A 297 -21.68 -7.93 8.76
N LEU A 298 -21.19 -7.32 7.68
CA LEU A 298 -21.59 -6.01 7.15
C LEU A 298 -22.07 -6.17 5.70
N THR A 299 -22.78 -7.27 5.43
CA THR A 299 -23.11 -7.66 4.06
C THR A 299 -24.09 -6.67 3.44
N MET A 300 -23.66 -6.05 2.34
CA MET A 300 -24.53 -5.21 1.51
C MET A 300 -25.71 -6.02 0.95
N LYS A 301 -26.91 -5.44 0.99
CA LYS A 301 -28.15 -6.04 0.45
C LYS A 301 -28.46 -5.55 -0.96
N SER A 302 -28.14 -4.30 -1.23
CA SER A 302 -28.39 -3.62 -2.49
C SER A 302 -27.26 -2.65 -2.80
N TRP A 303 -26.87 -2.59 -4.07
CA TRP A 303 -25.81 -1.73 -4.53
C TRP A 303 -25.92 -1.43 -6.02
N THR A 304 -25.34 -0.31 -6.42
CA THR A 304 -25.24 0.14 -7.80
C THR A 304 -23.80 0.47 -8.14
N ILE A 305 -23.36 0.06 -9.32
CA ILE A 305 -22.11 0.52 -9.94
C ILE A 305 -22.47 1.61 -10.95
N LYS A 306 -21.90 2.79 -10.75
CA LYS A 306 -22.02 3.92 -11.69
C LYS A 306 -20.66 4.31 -12.26
N GLY A 307 -20.68 4.89 -13.46
CA GLY A 307 -19.48 5.43 -14.08
C GLY A 307 -19.68 6.79 -14.74
N THR A 308 -18.60 7.58 -14.78
CA THR A 308 -18.56 8.87 -15.48
C THR A 308 -17.16 9.16 -16.04
N ASN A 309 -17.09 10.11 -16.97
CA ASN A 309 -15.83 10.72 -17.40
C ASN A 309 -15.57 12.08 -16.73
N ASN A 310 -16.55 12.63 -16.01
CA ASN A 310 -16.43 13.89 -15.28
C ASN A 310 -17.01 13.74 -13.86
N GLN A 311 -16.12 13.68 -12.86
CA GLN A 311 -16.52 13.51 -11.45
C GLN A 311 -17.30 14.72 -10.91
N ARG A 312 -17.26 15.88 -11.58
CA ARG A 312 -18.02 17.08 -11.17
C ARG A 312 -19.51 16.97 -11.46
N ASN A 313 -19.92 16.07 -12.35
CA ASN A 313 -21.33 15.87 -12.65
C ASN A 313 -22.04 15.28 -11.43
N PRO A 314 -23.30 15.68 -11.17
CA PRO A 314 -24.12 15.09 -10.13
C PRO A 314 -24.31 13.59 -10.38
N ILE A 315 -24.50 12.80 -9.31
CA ILE A 315 -24.47 11.33 -9.37
C ILE A 315 -25.63 10.73 -10.19
N GLU A 316 -26.68 11.51 -10.39
CA GLU A 316 -27.85 11.19 -11.21
C GLU A 316 -27.53 11.19 -12.70
N GLU A 317 -26.51 11.94 -13.14
CA GLU A 317 -26.05 11.99 -14.53
C GLU A 317 -25.04 10.89 -14.87
N TRP A 318 -24.52 10.18 -13.87
CA TRP A 318 -23.57 9.11 -14.10
C TRP A 318 -24.28 7.90 -14.71
N VAL A 319 -23.59 7.22 -15.61
CA VAL A 319 -24.11 6.02 -16.26
C VAL A 319 -24.24 4.91 -15.22
N THR A 320 -25.44 4.39 -15.03
CA THR A 320 -25.64 3.15 -14.26
C THR A 320 -25.14 1.97 -15.09
N ILE A 321 -24.13 1.27 -14.57
CA ILE A 321 -23.49 0.12 -15.21
C ILE A 321 -24.22 -1.16 -14.82
N HIS A 322 -24.51 -1.31 -13.52
CA HIS A 322 -25.26 -2.44 -12.98
C HIS A 322 -25.87 -2.08 -11.63
N SER A 323 -27.01 -2.68 -11.30
CA SER A 323 -27.68 -2.53 -10.01
C SER A 323 -28.16 -3.90 -9.52
N VAL A 324 -28.03 -4.13 -8.22
CA VAL A 324 -28.46 -5.37 -7.56
C VAL A 324 -29.31 -5.02 -6.35
N GLU A 325 -30.42 -5.72 -6.19
CA GLU A 325 -31.24 -5.71 -4.98
C GLU A 325 -31.59 -7.15 -4.61
N GLU A 326 -31.06 -7.62 -3.48
CA GLU A 326 -31.27 -8.99 -3.02
C GLU A 326 -32.55 -9.13 -2.18
N LYS A 327 -33.39 -10.12 -2.54
CA LYS A 327 -34.56 -10.51 -1.72
C LYS A 327 -34.21 -11.46 -0.58
N ALA A 328 -33.09 -12.15 -0.68
CA ALA A 328 -32.53 -13.04 0.33
C ALA A 328 -31.00 -12.92 0.30
N LYS A 329 -30.33 -13.12 1.43
CA LYS A 329 -28.86 -12.95 1.54
C LYS A 329 -28.15 -13.87 0.53
N GLY A 330 -27.53 -13.27 -0.48
CA GLY A 330 -26.81 -14.00 -1.52
C GLY A 330 -25.41 -14.44 -1.11
N GLU A 331 -24.65 -14.93 -2.09
CA GLU A 331 -23.28 -15.40 -1.89
C GLU A 331 -22.32 -14.25 -1.55
N LEU A 332 -21.39 -14.49 -0.62
CA LEU A 332 -20.43 -13.47 -0.20
C LEU A 332 -19.45 -13.11 -1.32
N ASN A 333 -19.02 -14.08 -2.11
CA ASN A 333 -18.15 -13.90 -3.25
C ASN A 333 -18.90 -14.29 -4.52
N ALA A 334 -19.11 -13.33 -5.41
CA ALA A 334 -19.86 -13.56 -6.64
C ALA A 334 -19.30 -12.75 -7.81
N VAL A 335 -19.52 -13.27 -9.01
CA VAL A 335 -19.22 -12.62 -10.28
C VAL A 335 -20.54 -12.23 -10.95
N TYR A 336 -20.59 -11.00 -11.45
CA TYR A 336 -21.76 -10.41 -12.08
C TYR A 336 -21.40 -10.00 -13.50
N SER A 337 -22.25 -10.37 -14.44
CA SER A 337 -22.18 -9.87 -15.82
C SER A 337 -23.15 -8.71 -15.99
N CYS A 338 -22.75 -7.72 -16.78
CA CYS A 338 -23.60 -6.59 -17.15
C CYS A 338 -23.48 -6.31 -18.66
N ASN A 339 -24.40 -5.50 -19.19
CA ASN A 339 -24.23 -4.99 -20.55
C ASN A 339 -22.96 -4.11 -20.58
N PRO A 340 -22.14 -4.19 -21.66
CA PRO A 340 -20.95 -3.37 -21.77
C PRO A 340 -21.27 -1.88 -21.58
N SER A 341 -20.63 -1.25 -20.59
CA SER A 341 -20.78 0.19 -20.35
C SER A 341 -20.08 1.00 -21.45
N PRO A 342 -20.44 2.28 -21.66
CA PRO A 342 -19.54 3.19 -22.35
C PRO A 342 -18.20 3.28 -21.58
N PRO A 343 -17.08 3.65 -22.24
CA PRO A 343 -15.81 3.88 -21.56
C PRO A 343 -15.92 4.99 -20.51
N VAL A 344 -15.62 4.67 -19.26
CA VAL A 344 -15.67 5.58 -18.10
C VAL A 344 -14.31 5.67 -17.41
N LYS A 345 -14.04 6.83 -16.81
CA LYS A 345 -12.82 7.10 -16.05
C LYS A 345 -12.99 6.85 -14.55
N TYR A 346 -14.14 7.26 -14.02
CA TYR A 346 -14.50 7.12 -12.63
C TYR A 346 -15.53 6.01 -12.50
N ILE A 347 -15.29 5.09 -11.57
CA ILE A 347 -16.15 3.94 -11.29
C ILE A 347 -16.49 3.99 -9.81
N ARG A 348 -17.77 4.00 -9.46
CA ARG A 348 -18.24 4.09 -8.08
C ARG A 348 -19.16 2.94 -7.75
N LEU A 349 -18.81 2.18 -6.71
CA LEU A 349 -19.69 1.24 -6.03
C LEU A 349 -20.45 2.01 -4.95
N ILE A 350 -21.78 2.01 -5.05
CA ILE A 350 -22.68 2.76 -4.18
C ILE A 350 -23.56 1.75 -3.46
N MET A 351 -23.67 1.87 -2.15
CA MET A 351 -24.62 1.08 -1.37
C MET A 351 -25.99 1.74 -1.44
N ASP A 352 -27.00 0.99 -1.87
CA ASP A 352 -28.36 1.51 -2.08
C ASP A 352 -29.23 1.16 -0.87
N GLY A 353 -29.15 1.98 0.18
CA GLY A 353 -29.87 1.76 1.44
C GLY A 353 -29.14 0.82 2.40
N GLU A 354 -29.89 0.20 3.31
CA GLU A 354 -29.33 -0.61 4.39
C GLU A 354 -28.91 -2.01 3.94
N GLY A 355 -27.85 -2.53 4.57
CA GLY A 355 -27.39 -3.89 4.43
C GLY A 355 -28.26 -4.88 5.21
N TRP A 356 -27.86 -6.15 5.18
CA TRP A 356 -28.55 -7.22 5.92
C TRP A 356 -28.47 -7.09 7.44
N ASN A 357 -27.69 -6.14 7.94
CA ASN A 357 -27.51 -5.82 9.35
C ASN A 357 -28.18 -4.49 9.76
N GLU A 358 -29.06 -3.93 8.92
CA GLU A 358 -29.76 -2.66 9.19
C GLU A 358 -28.79 -1.46 9.36
N ARG A 359 -27.67 -1.52 8.65
CA ARG A 359 -26.64 -0.47 8.62
C ARG A 359 -26.29 -0.10 7.19
N ASN A 360 -25.82 1.12 6.99
CA ASN A 360 -25.39 1.66 5.70
C ASN A 360 -23.86 1.65 5.55
N TYR A 361 -23.17 0.72 6.23
CA TYR A 361 -21.76 0.49 6.03
C TYR A 361 -21.54 -0.19 4.68
N LEU A 362 -20.90 0.52 3.75
CA LEU A 362 -20.37 -0.14 2.57
C LEU A 362 -19.12 -0.91 2.99
N SER A 363 -19.14 -2.24 2.88
CA SER A 363 -18.01 -3.06 3.26
C SER A 363 -17.80 -4.29 2.37
N PHE A 364 -16.56 -4.48 1.92
CA PHE A 364 -16.16 -5.57 1.05
C PHE A 364 -14.66 -5.88 1.18
N TYR A 365 -14.29 -7.13 0.96
CA TYR A 365 -12.89 -7.59 0.88
C TYR A 365 -12.30 -7.37 -0.51
N HIS A 366 -13.06 -7.71 -1.56
CA HIS A 366 -12.58 -7.68 -2.94
C HIS A 366 -13.55 -6.97 -3.87
N PHE A 367 -13.03 -6.12 -4.76
CA PHE A 367 -13.77 -5.54 -5.89
C PHE A 367 -12.85 -5.44 -7.10
N GLU A 368 -13.25 -6.07 -8.21
CA GLU A 368 -12.52 -6.10 -9.47
C GLU A 368 -13.49 -5.97 -10.64
N VAL A 369 -13.08 -5.29 -11.71
CA VAL A 369 -13.91 -5.06 -12.90
C VAL A 369 -13.29 -5.71 -14.13
N PHE A 370 -14.15 -6.19 -15.02
CA PHE A 370 -13.81 -6.88 -16.26
C PHE A 370 -14.42 -6.15 -17.46
N GLY A 371 -13.85 -6.35 -18.64
CA GLY A 371 -14.22 -5.67 -19.87
C GLY A 371 -13.00 -5.09 -20.58
N LYS A 372 -13.14 -3.90 -21.18
CA LYS A 372 -12.11 -3.31 -22.05
C LYS A 372 -11.45 -2.11 -21.40
N LEU A 373 -10.13 -2.11 -21.33
CA LEU A 373 -9.31 -0.96 -20.92
C LEU A 373 -8.77 -0.24 -22.15
N PHE A 374 -8.99 1.07 -22.21
CA PHE A 374 -8.47 1.97 -23.22
C PHE A 374 -7.45 2.90 -22.55
N THR A 375 -6.16 2.67 -22.79
CA THR A 375 -5.09 3.51 -22.26
C THR A 375 -4.73 4.62 -23.24
N GLU A 376 -4.41 5.80 -22.71
CA GLU A 376 -3.81 6.86 -23.51
C GLU A 376 -2.35 6.50 -23.79
N ALA A 377 -1.86 6.77 -25.01
CA ALA A 377 -0.44 6.58 -25.31
C ALA A 377 0.38 7.54 -24.44
N PHE A 378 1.40 7.03 -23.74
CA PHE A 378 2.38 7.88 -23.09
C PHE A 378 3.13 8.66 -24.17
N CYS A 379 2.90 9.98 -24.24
CA CYS A 379 3.69 10.89 -25.08
C CYS A 379 5.06 11.15 -24.46
#